data_AF-A0A970ZM54-F1
#
_entry.id   AF-A0A970ZM54-F1
#
_cell.length_a   1.000
_cell.length_b   1.000
_cell.length_c   1.000
_cell.angle_alpha   90.00
_cell.angle_beta   90.00
_cell.angle_gamma   90.00
#
_symmetry.space_group_name_H-M   'P 1'
#
loop_
_entity.id
_entity.type
_entity.pdbx_description
1 polymer ?
#
loop_
_entity_poly.entity_id
_entity_poly.type
_entity_poly.pdbx_seq_one_letter_code
_entity_poly.pdbx_strand_id
1 'polypeptide(L)'
;MQQDIFGDLTRKDEVLLMLQEIAAEGRLDEYQIGLARILRFRENHRLLHVVLEYAVRIEKPSDILIAEALNVLVAQELPISIRALAAGALGHLLARRPQRIDSDFDIDKVMDTMVHVLYKSESPALKKALFKALGLARDSGSARRRRTSLRSVETRLY
;
A
#
# COMPACT_ATOMS: atom_id res chain seq x y z
N MET A 1 11.51 -12.37 -9.41
CA MET A 1 11.13 -13.22 -8.25
C MET A 1 10.99 -12.28 -7.07
N GLN A 2 9.82 -12.20 -6.44
CA GLN A 2 9.69 -11.44 -5.20
C GLN A 2 10.32 -12.27 -4.08
N GLN A 3 11.25 -11.70 -3.33
CA GLN A 3 12.04 -12.42 -2.33
C GLN A 3 11.65 -11.99 -0.91
N ASP A 4 11.72 -12.95 0.01
CA ASP A 4 11.56 -12.71 1.44
C ASP A 4 12.91 -12.97 2.12
N ILE A 5 13.61 -11.90 2.46
CA ILE A 5 14.99 -11.95 3.00
C ILE A 5 15.06 -11.58 4.48
N PHE A 6 13.94 -11.20 5.10
CA PHE A 6 13.93 -10.61 6.45
C PHE A 6 14.09 -11.61 7.59
N GLY A 7 14.44 -12.88 7.30
CA GLY A 7 14.81 -13.88 8.31
C GLY A 7 13.81 -13.99 9.47
N ASP A 8 14.33 -13.94 10.70
CA ASP A 8 13.55 -13.92 11.93
C ASP A 8 13.11 -12.48 12.30
N LEU A 9 11.81 -12.21 12.24
CA LEU A 9 11.24 -10.88 12.53
C LEU A 9 11.33 -10.47 14.01
N THR A 10 11.68 -11.39 14.91
CA THR A 10 11.98 -11.07 16.31
C THR A 10 13.31 -10.33 16.47
N ARG A 11 14.23 -10.44 15.50
CA ARG A 11 15.51 -9.71 15.44
C ARG A 11 15.32 -8.30 14.88
N LYS A 12 14.57 -7.48 15.62
CA LYS A 12 14.02 -6.19 15.16
C LYS A 12 15.08 -5.27 14.55
N ASP A 13 16.24 -5.16 15.19
CA ASP A 13 17.29 -4.23 14.76
C ASP A 13 17.95 -4.69 13.44
N GLU A 14 18.17 -6.00 13.27
CA GLU A 14 18.70 -6.57 12.01
C GLU A 14 17.73 -6.30 10.84
N VAL A 15 16.43 -6.55 11.08
CA VAL A 15 15.39 -6.31 10.06
C VAL A 15 15.26 -4.82 9.71
N LEU A 16 15.40 -3.93 10.69
CA LEU A 16 15.37 -2.48 10.47
C LEU A 16 16.55 -1.99 9.62
N LEU A 17 17.76 -2.46 9.92
CA LEU A 17 18.95 -2.15 9.12
C LEU A 17 18.78 -2.63 7.67
N MET A 18 18.31 -3.85 7.49
CA MET A 18 18.06 -4.41 6.16
C MET A 18 16.98 -3.62 5.39
N LEU A 19 15.89 -3.22 6.05
CA LEU A 19 14.87 -2.36 5.45
C LEU A 19 15.46 -1.02 4.99
N GLN A 20 16.31 -0.42 5.82
CA GLN A 20 16.96 0.85 5.50
C GLN A 20 17.90 0.72 4.30
N GLU A 21 18.69 -0.36 4.21
CA GLU A 21 19.58 -0.65 3.08
C GLU A 21 18.80 -0.83 1.78
N ILE A 22 17.78 -1.70 1.76
CA ILE A 22 16.92 -1.92 0.59
C ILE A 22 16.26 -0.61 0.15
N ALA A 23 15.79 0.19 1.11
CA ALA A 23 15.18 1.47 0.83
C ALA A 23 16.19 2.49 0.29
N ALA A 24 17.43 2.50 0.78
CA ALA A 24 18.50 3.36 0.28
C ALA A 24 18.89 2.99 -1.16
N GLU A 25 18.91 1.71 -1.49
CA GLU A 25 19.20 1.19 -2.84
C GLU A 25 18.04 1.36 -3.83
N GLY A 26 16.85 1.78 -3.37
CA GLY A 26 15.67 1.93 -4.22
C GLY A 26 15.04 0.61 -4.67
N ARG A 27 15.30 -0.48 -3.94
CA ARG A 27 14.92 -1.85 -4.35
C ARG A 27 13.66 -2.38 -3.68
N LEU A 28 12.88 -1.51 -3.04
CA LEU A 28 11.66 -1.88 -2.32
C LEU A 28 10.66 -2.69 -3.18
N ASP A 29 10.60 -2.41 -4.47
CA ASP A 29 9.76 -3.12 -5.43
C ASP A 29 10.08 -4.63 -5.54
N GLU A 30 11.34 -5.04 -5.32
CA GLU A 30 11.80 -6.42 -5.39
C GLU A 30 11.38 -7.26 -4.17
N TYR A 31 11.16 -6.62 -3.02
CA TYR A 31 11.01 -7.29 -1.71
C TYR A 31 9.61 -7.20 -1.12
N GLN A 32 8.58 -6.93 -1.94
CA GLN A 32 7.22 -6.70 -1.47
C GLN A 32 6.58 -7.88 -0.73
N ILE A 33 6.98 -9.13 -1.02
CA ILE A 33 6.54 -10.31 -0.22
C ILE A 33 7.05 -10.21 1.22
N GLY A 34 8.33 -9.89 1.40
CA GLY A 34 8.90 -9.70 2.72
C GLY A 34 8.29 -8.51 3.46
N LEU A 35 8.04 -7.39 2.75
CA LEU A 35 7.33 -6.24 3.32
C LEU A 35 5.92 -6.61 3.78
N ALA A 36 5.18 -7.37 2.97
CA ALA A 36 3.86 -7.87 3.31
C ALA A 36 3.92 -8.81 4.54
N ARG A 37 4.92 -9.68 4.63
CA ARG A 37 5.14 -10.53 5.82
C ARG A 37 5.37 -9.71 7.09
N ILE A 38 6.15 -8.63 7.00
CA ILE A 38 6.33 -7.71 8.13
C ILE A 38 5.01 -7.05 8.52
N LEU A 39 4.18 -6.63 7.57
CA LEU A 39 2.87 -6.04 7.87
C LEU A 39 1.90 -7.01 8.58
N ARG A 40 2.04 -8.32 8.34
CA ARG A 40 1.31 -9.36 9.10
C ARG A 40 1.83 -9.52 10.52
N PHE A 41 3.10 -9.21 10.77
CA PHE A 41 3.74 -9.35 12.07
C PHE A 41 3.40 -8.16 12.98
N ARG A 42 2.19 -8.19 13.55
CA ARG A 42 1.61 -7.07 14.31
C ARG A 42 2.26 -6.82 15.68
N GLU A 43 3.07 -7.75 16.18
CA GLU A 43 3.74 -7.64 17.48
C GLU A 43 4.84 -6.56 17.53
N ASN A 44 5.26 -6.05 16.37
CA ASN A 44 6.28 -5.02 16.28
C ASN A 44 5.81 -3.78 15.52
N HIS A 45 5.19 -2.85 16.24
CA HIS A 45 4.72 -1.59 15.69
C HIS A 45 5.84 -0.75 15.06
N ARG A 46 7.10 -0.89 15.50
CA ARG A 46 8.23 -0.16 14.89
C ARG A 46 8.50 -0.65 13.47
N LEU A 47 8.45 -1.96 13.24
CA LEU A 47 8.58 -2.52 11.90
C LEU A 47 7.40 -2.14 11.00
N LEU A 48 6.17 -2.21 11.53
CA LEU A 48 4.99 -1.73 10.80
C LEU A 48 5.15 -0.28 10.36
N HIS A 49 5.57 0.59 11.28
CA HIS A 49 5.77 2.01 11.00
C HIS A 49 6.74 2.23 9.84
N VAL A 50 7.93 1.63 9.91
CA VAL A 50 8.98 1.81 8.90
C VAL A 50 8.56 1.23 7.54
N VAL A 51 7.93 0.05 7.52
CA VAL A 51 7.45 -0.53 6.25
C VAL A 51 6.38 0.33 5.62
N LEU A 52 5.43 0.88 6.40
CA LEU A 52 4.38 1.76 5.87
C LEU A 52 4.95 3.09 5.37
N GLU A 53 5.96 3.64 6.04
CA GLU A 53 6.68 4.83 5.56
C GLU A 53 7.40 4.55 4.24
N TYR A 54 8.02 3.39 4.08
CA TYR A 54 8.70 3.02 2.84
C TYR A 54 7.73 2.58 1.73
N ALA A 55 6.55 2.07 2.06
CA ALA A 55 5.55 1.65 1.08
C ALA A 55 5.11 2.81 0.15
N VAL A 56 5.18 4.07 0.61
CA VAL A 56 4.89 5.24 -0.24
C VAL A 56 5.92 5.46 -1.36
N ARG A 57 7.07 4.78 -1.32
CA ARG A 57 8.15 4.88 -2.31
C ARG A 57 8.08 3.79 -3.38
N ILE A 58 7.23 2.79 -3.20
CA ILE A 58 7.07 1.68 -4.16
C ILE A 58 6.44 2.19 -5.45
N GLU A 59 7.00 1.78 -6.59
CA GLU A 59 6.57 2.25 -7.91
C GLU A 59 5.59 1.30 -8.60
N LYS A 60 5.72 -0.01 -8.35
CA LYS A 60 4.88 -1.07 -8.93
C LYS A 60 4.31 -1.94 -7.80
N PRO A 61 3.34 -1.41 -7.04
CA PRO A 61 2.68 -2.13 -5.95
C PRO A 61 2.09 -3.46 -6.41
N SER A 62 2.31 -4.48 -5.60
CA SER A 62 1.73 -5.80 -5.72
C SER A 62 0.45 -5.90 -4.90
N ASP A 63 -0.45 -6.77 -5.36
CA ASP A 63 -1.76 -6.99 -4.74
C ASP A 63 -1.62 -7.48 -3.29
N ILE A 64 -0.63 -8.33 -3.01
CA ILE A 64 -0.33 -8.82 -1.65
C ILE A 64 0.03 -7.68 -0.70
N LEU A 65 0.84 -6.72 -1.14
CA LEU A 65 1.23 -5.60 -0.29
C LEU A 65 0.06 -4.65 -0.02
N ILE A 66 -0.79 -4.41 -1.03
CA ILE A 66 -2.01 -3.62 -0.87
C ILE A 66 -2.95 -4.31 0.14
N ALA A 67 -3.14 -5.62 0.02
CA ALA A 67 -3.97 -6.39 0.94
C ALA A 67 -3.46 -6.30 2.39
N GLU A 68 -2.16 -6.45 2.62
CA GLU A 68 -1.62 -6.37 3.98
C GLU A 68 -1.65 -4.95 4.55
N ALA A 69 -1.44 -3.92 3.73
CA ALA A 69 -1.64 -2.54 4.17
C ALA A 69 -3.11 -2.27 4.55
N LEU A 70 -4.07 -2.85 3.83
CA LEU A 70 -5.49 -2.79 4.19
C LEU A 70 -5.77 -3.51 5.51
N ASN A 71 -5.19 -4.70 5.71
CA ASN A 71 -5.31 -5.46 6.96
C ASN A 71 -4.80 -4.65 8.17
N VAL A 72 -3.71 -3.90 8.01
CA VAL A 72 -3.20 -3.00 9.06
C VAL A 72 -4.14 -1.83 9.32
N LEU A 73 -4.75 -1.25 8.28
CA LEU A 73 -5.72 -0.15 8.44
C LEU A 73 -6.97 -0.57 9.24
N VAL A 74 -7.49 -1.77 8.99
CA VAL A 74 -8.74 -2.27 9.61
C VAL A 74 -8.53 -2.91 10.98
N ALA A 75 -7.28 -3.23 11.35
CA ALA A 75 -6.90 -3.79 12.64
C ALA A 75 -7.17 -2.78 13.78
N GLN A 76 -8.25 -2.98 14.53
CA GLN A 76 -8.70 -2.04 15.57
C GLN A 76 -7.79 -2.04 16.80
N GLU A 77 -7.05 -3.13 17.02
CA GLU A 77 -6.06 -3.29 18.08
C GLU A 77 -4.81 -2.43 17.87
N LEU A 78 -4.56 -2.00 16.63
CA LEU A 78 -3.36 -1.21 16.31
C LEU A 78 -3.56 0.27 16.65
N PRO A 79 -2.49 0.97 17.07
CA PRO A 79 -2.54 2.40 17.33
C PRO A 79 -3.06 3.18 16.12
N ILE A 80 -3.84 4.22 16.39
CA ILE A 80 -4.40 5.11 15.36
C ILE A 80 -3.29 5.70 14.46
N SER A 81 -2.11 5.97 15.00
CA SER A 81 -0.95 6.44 14.24
C SER A 81 -0.51 5.44 13.16
N ILE A 82 -0.43 4.15 13.49
CA ILE A 82 -0.08 3.07 12.56
C ILE A 82 -1.17 2.91 11.50
N ARG A 83 -2.44 2.94 11.90
CA ARG A 83 -3.58 2.86 10.98
C ARG A 83 -3.63 4.05 10.02
N ALA A 84 -3.29 5.26 10.50
CA ALA A 84 -3.19 6.45 9.67
C ALA A 84 -2.04 6.36 8.66
N LEU A 85 -0.89 5.80 9.05
CA LEU A 85 0.21 5.50 8.12
C LEU A 85 -0.22 4.50 7.05
N ALA A 86 -0.97 3.46 7.44
CA ALA A 86 -1.49 2.48 6.50
C ALA A 86 -2.46 3.10 5.49
N ALA A 87 -3.35 3.99 5.92
CA ALA A 87 -4.19 4.77 5.01
C ALA A 87 -3.34 5.57 4.01
N GLY A 88 -2.33 6.29 4.49
CA GLY A 88 -1.41 7.04 3.63
C GLY A 88 -0.70 6.16 2.60
N ALA A 89 -0.13 5.04 3.05
CA ALA A 89 0.51 4.05 2.18
C ALA A 89 -0.44 3.53 1.11
N LEU A 90 -1.67 3.12 1.49
CA LEU A 90 -2.69 2.64 0.55
C LEU A 90 -3.00 3.66 -0.54
N GLY A 91 -3.09 4.95 -0.22
CA GLY A 91 -3.31 5.99 -1.23
C GLY A 91 -2.22 5.98 -2.32
N HIS A 92 -0.95 5.87 -1.92
CA HIS A 92 0.18 5.80 -2.85
C HIS A 92 0.22 4.47 -3.60
N LEU A 93 -0.01 3.35 -2.92
CA LEU A 93 0.02 2.02 -3.53
C LEU A 93 -1.09 1.88 -4.59
N LEU A 94 -2.31 2.32 -4.28
CA LEU A 94 -3.44 2.27 -5.22
C LEU A 94 -3.22 3.21 -6.41
N ALA A 95 -2.68 4.40 -6.16
CA ALA A 95 -2.34 5.36 -7.22
C ALA A 95 -1.31 4.82 -8.22
N ARG A 96 -0.39 3.95 -7.76
CA ARG A 96 0.71 3.42 -8.56
C ARG A 96 0.51 1.99 -9.04
N ARG A 97 -0.47 1.25 -8.50
CA ARG A 97 -0.77 -0.12 -8.89
C ARG A 97 -0.85 -0.28 -10.42
N PRO A 98 -0.10 -1.20 -11.05
CA PRO A 98 -0.22 -1.47 -12.48
C PRO A 98 -1.62 -1.98 -12.83
N GLN A 99 -2.17 -1.58 -13.99
CA GLN A 99 -3.35 -2.23 -14.54
C GLN A 99 -2.96 -3.62 -15.02
N ARG A 100 -3.53 -4.66 -14.41
CA ARG A 100 -3.35 -6.05 -14.81
C ARG A 100 -4.70 -6.57 -15.29
N ILE A 101 -4.74 -7.02 -16.54
CA ILE A 101 -5.96 -7.56 -17.17
C ILE A 101 -6.35 -8.89 -16.48
N ASP A 102 -5.36 -9.63 -15.97
CA ASP A 102 -5.53 -10.97 -15.41
C ASP A 102 -5.48 -11.00 -13.87
N SER A 103 -5.76 -9.87 -13.20
CA SER A 103 -5.77 -9.83 -11.73
C SER A 103 -7.20 -9.81 -11.20
N ASP A 104 -7.56 -10.84 -10.45
CA ASP A 104 -8.81 -10.93 -9.69
C ASP A 104 -8.82 -10.03 -8.43
N PHE A 105 -7.77 -9.23 -8.22
CA PHE A 105 -7.69 -8.36 -7.06
C PHE A 105 -8.60 -7.15 -7.19
N ASP A 106 -9.65 -7.16 -6.38
CA ASP A 106 -10.73 -6.17 -6.38
C ASP A 106 -10.32 -4.87 -5.67
N ILE A 107 -9.93 -3.88 -6.48
CA ILE A 107 -9.55 -2.55 -6.01
C ILE A 107 -10.73 -1.75 -5.50
N ASP A 108 -11.91 -1.94 -6.09
CA ASP A 108 -13.11 -1.23 -5.68
C ASP A 108 -13.49 -1.65 -4.25
N LYS A 109 -13.37 -2.95 -3.93
CA LYS A 109 -13.53 -3.44 -2.55
C LYS A 109 -12.52 -2.86 -1.57
N VAL A 110 -11.26 -2.64 -1.97
CA VAL A 110 -10.26 -1.96 -1.13
C VAL A 110 -10.71 -0.51 -0.85
N MET A 111 -11.12 0.21 -1.89
CA MET A 111 -11.59 1.59 -1.77
C MET A 111 -12.85 1.70 -0.91
N ASP A 112 -13.82 0.81 -1.09
CA ASP A 112 -15.05 0.75 -0.30
C ASP A 112 -14.74 0.46 1.17
N THR A 113 -13.78 -0.43 1.43
CA THR A 113 -13.33 -0.71 2.81
C THR A 113 -12.70 0.54 3.43
N MET A 114 -11.85 1.26 2.70
CA MET A 114 -11.26 2.52 3.19
C MET A 114 -12.33 3.58 3.47
N VAL A 115 -13.35 3.71 2.60
CA VAL A 115 -14.49 4.61 2.79
C VAL A 115 -15.31 4.20 4.03
N HIS A 116 -15.55 2.90 4.23
CA HIS A 116 -16.24 2.40 5.41
C HIS A 116 -15.51 2.72 6.71
N VAL A 117 -14.18 2.56 6.74
CA VAL A 117 -13.35 2.95 7.89
C VAL A 117 -13.41 4.46 8.12
N LEU A 118 -13.42 5.28 7.05
CA LEU A 118 -13.53 6.73 7.14
C LEU A 118 -14.83 7.14 7.85
N TYR A 119 -15.95 6.54 7.48
CA TYR A 119 -17.25 6.84 8.08
C TYR A 119 -17.39 6.31 9.51
N LYS A 120 -16.85 5.13 9.81
CA LYS A 120 -16.93 4.53 11.16
C LYS A 120 -15.94 5.07 12.17
N SER A 121 -14.80 5.61 11.73
CA SER A 121 -13.78 6.13 12.64
C SER A 121 -14.30 7.33 13.40
N GLU A 122 -13.99 7.44 14.69
CA GLU A 122 -14.21 8.68 15.47
C GLU A 122 -12.95 9.55 15.51
N SER A 123 -11.78 8.97 15.19
CA SER A 123 -10.50 9.67 15.23
C SER A 123 -10.35 10.71 14.10
N PRO A 124 -10.15 12.00 14.41
CA PRO A 124 -9.90 13.03 13.39
C PRO A 124 -8.61 12.78 12.59
N ALA A 125 -7.57 12.26 13.24
CA ALA A 125 -6.29 11.96 12.59
C ALA A 125 -6.44 10.87 11.53
N LEU A 126 -7.16 9.79 11.85
CA LEU A 126 -7.43 8.70 10.90
C LEU A 126 -8.32 9.17 9.75
N LYS A 127 -9.37 9.96 10.04
CA LYS A 127 -10.23 10.56 9.00
C LYS A 127 -9.43 11.40 8.02
N LYS A 128 -8.55 12.28 8.53
CA LYS A 128 -7.69 13.14 7.69
C LYS A 128 -6.79 12.30 6.78
N ALA A 129 -6.18 11.24 7.31
CA ALA A 129 -5.32 10.35 6.52
C ALA A 129 -6.11 9.62 5.41
N LEU A 130 -7.27 9.06 5.74
CA LEU A 130 -8.14 8.37 4.78
C LEU A 130 -8.67 9.31 3.70
N PHE A 131 -9.11 10.51 4.05
CA PHE A 131 -9.58 11.50 3.08
C PHE A 131 -8.49 11.84 2.05
N LYS A 132 -7.26 12.10 2.52
CA LYS A 132 -6.11 12.36 1.65
C LYS A 132 -5.78 11.16 0.76
N ALA A 133 -5.76 9.95 1.33
CA ALA A 133 -5.43 8.73 0.61
C ALA A 133 -6.45 8.39 -0.48
N LEU A 134 -7.75 8.52 -0.18
CA LEU A 134 -8.84 8.30 -1.13
C LEU A 134 -8.79 9.30 -2.28
N GLY A 135 -8.47 10.57 -2.02
CA GLY A 135 -8.24 11.58 -3.06
C GLY A 135 -7.11 11.17 -4.01
N LEU A 136 -5.95 10.83 -3.44
CA LEU A 136 -4.77 10.42 -4.21
C LEU A 136 -5.03 9.21 -5.13
N ALA A 137 -5.75 8.20 -4.62
CA ALA A 137 -6.10 7.00 -5.39
C ALA A 137 -7.07 7.31 -6.55
N ARG A 138 -8.06 8.20 -6.33
CA ARG A 138 -9.07 8.57 -7.33
C ARG A 138 -8.50 9.41 -8.48
N ASP A 139 -7.64 10.38 -8.18
CA ASP A 139 -7.03 11.24 -9.20
C ASP A 139 -6.21 10.42 -10.20
N SER A 140 -5.52 9.40 -9.69
CA SER A 140 -4.72 8.48 -10.49
C SER A 140 -5.56 7.54 -11.36
N GLY A 141 -6.70 7.05 -10.84
CA GLY A 141 -7.66 6.27 -11.62
C GLY A 141 -8.29 7.06 -12.77
N SER A 142 -8.62 8.33 -12.52
CA SER A 142 -9.19 9.26 -13.50
C SER A 142 -8.22 9.55 -14.65
N ALA A 143 -6.96 9.84 -14.33
CA ALA A 143 -5.90 10.06 -15.32
C ALA A 143 -5.62 8.82 -16.17
N ARG A 144 -5.69 7.62 -15.57
CA ARG A 144 -5.50 6.34 -16.28
C ARG A 144 -6.64 6.06 -17.25
N ARG A 145 -7.91 6.20 -16.85
CA ARG A 145 -9.07 5.97 -17.74
C ARG A 145 -9.02 6.84 -19.00
N ARG A 146 -8.57 8.10 -18.89
CA ARG A 146 -8.39 8.99 -20.07
C ARG A 146 -7.30 8.50 -21.01
N ARG A 147 -6.17 7.98 -20.51
CA ARG A 147 -5.06 7.48 -21.34
C ARG A 147 -5.42 6.20 -22.10
N THR A 148 -6.18 5.28 -21.49
CA THR A 148 -6.63 4.05 -22.17
C THR A 148 -7.68 4.34 -23.25
N SER A 149 -8.55 5.34 -23.02
CA SER A 149 -9.52 5.80 -24.01
C SER A 149 -8.84 6.38 -25.26
N LEU A 150 -7.76 7.15 -25.10
CA LEU A 150 -7.03 7.74 -26.24
C LEU A 150 -6.31 6.66 -27.07
N ARG A 151 -5.64 5.69 -26.44
CA ARG A 151 -4.99 4.57 -27.15
C ARG A 151 -5.98 3.69 -27.92
N SER A 152 -7.19 3.49 -27.39
CA SER A 152 -8.22 2.67 -28.05
C SER A 152 -8.80 3.34 -29.31
N VAL A 153 -8.71 4.67 -29.41
CA VAL A 153 -9.11 5.43 -30.60
C VAL A 153 -8.01 5.41 -31.66
N GLU A 154 -6.74 5.53 -31.27
CA GLU A 154 -5.60 5.47 -32.19
C GLU A 154 -5.42 4.08 -32.84
N THR A 155 -5.84 3.00 -32.17
CA THR A 155 -5.73 1.63 -32.72
C THR A 155 -6.85 1.29 -33.73
N ARG A 156 -7.82 2.19 -33.96
CA ARG A 156 -8.91 2.00 -34.94
C ARG A 156 -8.69 2.75 -36.26
N LEU A 157 -7.52 3.36 -36.45
CA LEU A 157 -7.17 4.15 -37.64
C LEU A 157 -6.08 3.50 -38.52
N TYR A 158 -5.78 2.22 -38.31
CA TYR A 158 -4.86 1.43 -39.16
C TYR A 158 -5.47 0.07 -39.50
#